data_AF-A0A0Q7B7B2-F1
#
_entry.id   AF-A0A0Q7B7B2-F1
#
_cell.length_a   1.000
_cell.length_b   1.000
_cell.length_c   1.000
_cell.angle_alpha   90.00
_cell.angle_beta   90.00
_cell.angle_gamma   90.00
#
_symmetry.space_group_name_H-M   'P 1'
#
loop_
_entity.id
_entity.type
_entity.pdbx_description
1 polymer ?
#
loop_
_entity_poly.entity_id
_entity_poly.type
_entity_poly.pdbx_seq_one_letter_code
_entity_poly.pdbx_strand_id
1 'polypeptide(L)'
;MHCHCGQCRRLSGAAFTTWVSFPKTAVVLTGQEPLSVFKVTENVTRHFCRVCGSHVFTTDARLPRTLGVPAGALDGDFPLAPTAHYFVDHKAIWHHLCDELPRFGGNSGTQPTPARDSR
;
A
#
# COMPACT_ATOMS: atom_id res chain seq x y z
N MET A 1 0.46 7.09 -0.15
CA MET A 1 1.91 6.76 -0.06
C MET A 1 2.28 5.68 -1.05
N HIS A 2 3.51 5.66 -1.55
CA HIS A 2 4.06 4.54 -2.32
C HIS A 2 4.89 3.63 -1.41
N CYS A 3 4.56 2.34 -1.35
CA CYS A 3 5.32 1.35 -0.57
C CYS A 3 6.07 0.40 -1.49
N HIS A 4 7.39 0.41 -1.39
CA HIS A 4 8.30 -0.37 -2.23
C HIS A 4 8.70 -1.71 -1.61
N CYS A 5 8.22 -2.03 -0.40
CA CYS A 5 8.62 -3.26 0.29
C CYS A 5 8.26 -4.50 -0.52
N GLY A 6 9.04 -5.58 -0.36
CA GLY A 6 8.82 -6.81 -1.12
C GLY A 6 7.44 -7.43 -0.94
N GLN A 7 6.76 -7.20 0.19
CA GLN A 7 5.40 -7.68 0.42
C GLN A 7 4.36 -6.91 -0.40
N CYS A 8 4.54 -5.60 -0.56
CA CYS A 8 3.65 -4.76 -1.38
C CYS A 8 3.85 -5.05 -2.87
N ARG A 9 5.10 -5.17 -3.33
CA ARG A 9 5.38 -5.55 -4.73
C ARG A 9 4.79 -6.90 -5.12
N ARG A 10 4.95 -7.92 -4.27
CA ARG A 10 4.38 -9.25 -4.52
C ARG A 10 2.85 -9.27 -4.46
N LEU A 11 2.26 -8.40 -3.65
CA LEU A 11 0.82 -8.27 -3.53
C LEU A 11 0.19 -7.70 -4.80
N SER A 12 0.77 -6.64 -5.38
CA SER A 12 0.22 -5.99 -6.57
C SER A 12 0.81 -6.50 -7.90
N GLY A 13 1.94 -7.21 -7.86
CA GLY A 13 2.74 -7.51 -9.05
C GLY A 13 3.43 -6.29 -9.67
N ALA A 14 3.32 -5.11 -9.05
CA ALA A 14 3.84 -3.84 -9.58
C ALA A 14 5.13 -3.40 -8.88
N ALA A 15 5.71 -2.28 -9.35
CA ALA A 15 6.95 -1.70 -8.81
C ALA A 15 6.84 -1.35 -7.31
N PHE A 16 5.63 -0.96 -6.90
CA PHE A 16 5.22 -0.59 -5.55
C PHE A 16 3.70 -0.77 -5.43
N THR A 17 3.18 -0.64 -4.22
CA THR A 17 1.74 -0.44 -4.01
C THR A 17 1.49 0.98 -3.52
N THR A 18 0.58 1.69 -4.18
CA THR A 18 0.06 2.96 -3.68
C THR A 18 -1.05 2.68 -2.68
N TRP A 19 -0.89 3.20 -1.46
CA TRP A 19 -1.87 3.07 -0.39
C TRP A 19 -2.56 4.39 -0.11
N VAL A 20 -3.88 4.30 0.05
CA VAL A 20 -4.74 5.34 0.60
C VAL A 20 -5.30 4.84 1.93
N SER A 21 -5.35 5.71 2.94
CA SER A 21 -5.90 5.39 4.24
C SER A 21 -7.24 6.07 4.45
N PHE A 22 -8.24 5.29 4.85
CA PHE A 22 -9.57 5.80 5.18
C PHE A 22 -9.90 5.50 6.65
N PRO A 23 -10.55 6.42 7.38
CA PRO A 23 -11.21 6.09 8.62
C PRO A 23 -12.26 5.01 8.38
N LYS A 24 -12.33 3.99 9.23
CA LYS A 24 -13.37 2.93 9.13
C LYS A 24 -14.78 3.50 9.13
N THR A 25 -15.00 4.59 9.85
CA THR A 25 -16.30 5.30 9.92
C THR A 25 -16.70 5.97 8.61
N ALA A 26 -15.76 6.17 7.69
CA ALA A 26 -16.00 6.77 6.37
C ALA A 26 -16.16 5.71 5.26
N VAL A 27 -16.16 4.41 5.60
CA VAL A 27 -16.22 3.32 4.63
C VAL A 27 -17.44 2.46 4.90
N VAL A 28 -18.26 2.28 3.85
CA VAL A 28 -19.35 1.31 3.83
C VAL A 28 -18.89 0.10 3.01
N LEU A 29 -18.94 -1.09 3.60
CA LEU A 29 -18.61 -2.33 2.90
C LEU A 29 -19.90 -3.02 2.46
N THR A 30 -20.08 -3.19 1.15
CA THR A 30 -21.21 -3.89 0.55
C THR A 30 -20.75 -5.15 -0.18
N GLY A 31 -21.64 -6.14 -0.34
CA GLY A 31 -21.33 -7.34 -1.13
C GLY A 31 -20.16 -8.16 -0.55
N GLN A 32 -20.15 -8.36 0.77
CA GLN A 32 -19.03 -9.00 1.48
C GLN A 32 -18.99 -10.53 1.31
N GLU A 33 -19.99 -11.13 0.68
CA GLU A 33 -20.12 -12.58 0.46
C GLU A 33 -18.85 -13.26 -0.07
N PRO A 34 -18.15 -12.76 -1.12
CA PRO A 34 -16.91 -13.36 -1.61
C PRO A 34 -15.65 -12.88 -0.87
N LEU A 35 -15.76 -12.03 0.16
CA LEU A 35 -14.61 -11.51 0.88
C LEU A 35 -13.95 -12.63 1.69
N SER A 36 -12.65 -12.79 1.50
CA SER A 36 -11.80 -13.69 2.28
C SER A 36 -10.70 -12.91 2.98
N VAL A 37 -10.18 -13.50 4.05
CA VAL A 37 -9.25 -12.87 4.96
C VAL A 37 -7.98 -13.69 5.07
N PHE A 38 -6.82 -13.02 5.08
CA PHE A 38 -5.52 -13.65 5.30
C PHE A 38 -4.69 -12.83 6.30
N LYS A 39 -4.30 -13.47 7.41
CA LYS A 39 -3.44 -12.88 8.45
C LYS A 39 -1.98 -12.93 7.99
N VAL A 40 -1.42 -11.77 7.62
CA VAL A 40 -0.02 -11.67 7.13
C VAL A 40 0.96 -11.68 8.29
N THR A 41 0.63 -10.97 9.37
CA THR A 41 1.39 -10.93 10.62
C THR A 41 0.41 -10.89 11.80
N GLU A 42 0.91 -10.85 13.04
CA GLU A 42 0.05 -10.68 14.22
C GLU A 42 -0.88 -9.46 14.11
N ASN A 43 -0.39 -8.39 13.49
CA ASN A 43 -1.12 -7.12 13.38
C ASN A 43 -1.80 -6.92 12.02
N VAL A 44 -1.22 -7.41 10.92
CA VAL A 44 -1.62 -7.05 9.56
C VAL A 44 -2.49 -8.13 8.93
N THR A 45 -3.68 -7.73 8.48
CA THR A 45 -4.66 -8.62 7.86
C THR A 45 -5.07 -8.08 6.49
N ARG A 46 -5.07 -8.94 5.47
CA ARG A 46 -5.51 -8.63 4.10
C ARG A 46 -6.93 -9.14 3.87
N HIS A 47 -7.73 -8.34 3.20
CA HIS A 47 -9.10 -8.66 2.80
C HIS A 47 -9.18 -8.63 1.27
N PHE A 48 -9.49 -9.78 0.65
CA PHE A 48 -9.43 -9.96 -0.79
C PHE A 48 -10.66 -10.74 -1.29
N CYS A 49 -11.01 -10.58 -2.56
CA CYS A 49 -12.08 -11.35 -3.17
C CYS A 49 -11.59 -12.78 -3.48
N ARG A 50 -12.25 -13.79 -2.92
CA ARG A 50 -11.88 -15.20 -3.15
C ARG A 50 -12.20 -15.71 -4.56
N VAL A 51 -13.03 -14.97 -5.30
CA VAL A 51 -13.48 -15.34 -6.65
C VAL A 51 -12.46 -14.89 -7.70
N CYS A 52 -12.03 -13.62 -7.66
CA CYS A 52 -11.10 -13.06 -8.64
C CYS A 52 -9.67 -12.81 -8.11
N GLY A 53 -9.44 -13.03 -6.81
CA GLY A 53 -8.13 -12.80 -6.18
C GLY A 53 -7.78 -11.34 -5.91
N SER A 54 -8.63 -10.39 -6.30
CA SER A 54 -8.34 -8.96 -6.15
C SER A 54 -8.24 -8.55 -4.68
N HIS A 55 -7.21 -7.77 -4.35
CA HIS A 55 -7.04 -7.21 -3.02
C HIS A 55 -7.95 -6.00 -2.81
N VAL A 56 -8.78 -6.02 -1.77
CA VAL A 56 -9.75 -4.95 -1.50
C VAL A 56 -9.19 -3.96 -0.48
N PHE A 57 -8.80 -4.42 0.71
CA PHE A 57 -8.21 -3.56 1.74
C PHE A 57 -7.39 -4.35 2.76
N THR A 58 -6.61 -3.63 3.57
CA THR A 58 -5.79 -4.14 4.66
C THR A 58 -6.19 -3.46 5.97
N THR A 59 -6.19 -4.23 7.06
CA THR A 59 -6.32 -3.73 8.42
C THR A 59 -5.02 -3.96 9.20
N ASP A 60 -4.73 -3.06 10.14
CA ASP A 60 -3.61 -3.18 11.06
C ASP A 60 -4.13 -3.01 12.49
N ALA A 61 -3.91 -4.00 13.37
CA ALA A 61 -4.35 -3.97 14.76
C ALA A 61 -3.76 -2.78 15.54
N ARG A 62 -2.60 -2.26 15.12
CA ARG A 62 -1.97 -1.05 15.70
C ARG A 62 -2.68 0.24 15.29
N LEU A 63 -3.45 0.20 14.21
CA LEU A 63 -4.24 1.32 13.67
C LEU A 63 -5.72 0.89 13.55
N PRO A 64 -6.40 0.58 14.68
CA PRO A 64 -7.68 -0.14 14.67
C PRO A 64 -8.83 0.61 14.00
N ARG A 65 -8.70 1.93 13.79
CA ARG A 65 -9.70 2.81 13.17
C ARG A 65 -9.44 3.10 11.69
N THR A 66 -8.41 2.51 11.09
CA THR A 66 -7.97 2.82 9.73
C THR A 66 -8.09 1.60 8.82
N LEU A 67 -8.48 1.83 7.57
CA LEU A 67 -8.37 0.88 6.47
C LEU A 67 -7.31 1.37 5.49
N GLY A 68 -6.40 0.49 5.07
CA GLY A 68 -5.52 0.74 3.94
C GLY A 68 -6.15 0.15 2.67
N VAL A 69 -6.41 0.99 1.68
CA VAL A 69 -6.96 0.57 0.38
C VAL A 69 -5.90 0.78 -0.70
N PRO A 70 -5.62 -0.21 -1.56
CA PRO A 70 -4.75 0.02 -2.71
C PRO A 70 -5.41 1.06 -3.63
N ALA A 71 -4.69 2.13 -3.98
CA ALA A 71 -5.26 3.21 -4.79
C ALA A 71 -5.79 2.71 -6.15
N GLY A 72 -5.13 1.70 -6.74
CA GLY A 72 -5.57 1.10 -8.01
C GLY A 72 -6.85 0.24 -7.91
N ALA A 73 -7.39 0.02 -6.70
CA ALA A 73 -8.70 -0.61 -6.51
C ALA A 73 -9.84 0.41 -6.38
N LEU A 74 -9.53 1.72 -6.39
CA LEU A 74 -10.51 2.79 -6.39
C LEU A 74 -10.91 3.13 -7.83
N ASP A 75 -12.20 3.35 -8.04
CA ASP A 75 -12.76 3.79 -9.32
C ASP A 75 -13.07 5.29 -9.30
N GLY A 76 -12.89 5.97 -10.43
CA GLY A 76 -13.11 7.42 -10.58
C GLY A 76 -11.92 8.32 -10.30
N ASP A 77 -12.10 9.61 -10.59
CA ASP A 77 -11.06 10.64 -10.44
C ASP A 77 -10.98 11.13 -8.99
N PHE A 78 -10.06 10.56 -8.22
CA PHE A 78 -9.74 11.04 -6.88
C PHE A 78 -8.57 12.02 -6.90
N PRO A 79 -8.69 13.22 -6.32
CA PRO A 79 -7.60 14.20 -6.23
C PRO A 79 -6.59 13.82 -5.13
N LEU A 80 -6.19 12.56 -5.07
CA LEU A 80 -5.26 12.03 -4.07
C LEU A 80 -3.89 11.83 -4.71
N ALA A 81 -2.95 12.71 -4.36
CA ALA A 81 -1.56 12.55 -4.73
C ALA A 81 -0.80 11.74 -3.67
N PRO A 82 0.13 10.86 -4.07
CA PRO A 82 1.10 10.26 -3.16
C PRO A 82 1.95 11.35 -2.49
N THR A 83 2.23 11.18 -1.21
CA THR A 83 2.98 12.18 -0.42
C THR A 83 4.41 11.78 -0.10
N ALA A 84 4.79 10.52 -0.32
CA ALA A 84 6.12 9.96 -0.02
C ALA A 84 6.29 8.54 -0.55
N HIS A 85 7.56 8.13 -0.68
CA HIS A 85 8.01 6.77 -0.97
C HIS A 85 8.62 6.14 0.28
N TYR A 86 8.16 4.94 0.64
CA TYR A 86 8.66 4.16 1.77
C TYR A 86 9.30 2.86 1.31
N PHE A 87 10.26 2.37 2.10
CA PHE A 87 11.06 1.19 1.79
C PHE A 87 11.81 1.29 0.46
N VAL A 88 12.35 2.47 0.11
CA VAL A 88 12.98 2.71 -1.20
C VAL A 88 14.21 1.84 -1.45
N ASP A 89 14.90 1.37 -0.40
CA ASP A 89 16.00 0.39 -0.51
C ASP A 89 15.54 -0.96 -1.07
N HIS A 90 14.24 -1.23 -1.00
CA HIS A 90 13.60 -2.40 -1.56
C HIS A 90 12.86 -2.11 -2.87
N LYS A 91 13.06 -0.94 -3.50
CA LYS A 91 12.45 -0.61 -4.81
C LYS A 91 12.75 -1.67 -5.86
N ALA A 92 11.83 -1.85 -6.80
CA ALA A 92 12.07 -2.71 -7.96
C ALA A 92 13.26 -2.20 -8.76
N ILE A 93 14.19 -3.10 -9.12
CA ILE A 93 15.41 -2.74 -9.85
C ILE A 93 15.11 -2.08 -11.21
N TRP A 94 13.92 -2.34 -11.77
CA TRP A 94 13.45 -1.85 -13.05
C TRP A 94 12.61 -0.56 -12.95
N HIS A 95 12.41 -0.02 -11.74
CA HIS A 95 11.58 1.16 -11.54
C HIS A 95 12.44 2.34 -11.08
N HIS A 96 12.40 3.47 -11.77
CA HIS A 96 13.12 4.69 -11.41
C HIS A 96 12.17 5.69 -10.74
N LEU A 97 12.60 6.40 -9.69
CA LEU A 97 11.78 7.44 -9.04
C LEU A 97 12.12 8.81 -9.64
N CYS A 98 11.23 9.30 -10.50
CA CYS A 98 11.43 10.55 -11.26
C CYS A 98 10.69 11.75 -10.65
N ASP A 99 10.22 11.64 -9.40
CA ASP A 99 9.55 12.71 -8.66
C ASP A 99 10.40 13.20 -7.48
N GLU A 100 9.98 14.33 -6.92
CA GLU A 100 10.60 15.01 -5.78
C GLU A 100 9.93 14.64 -4.45
N LEU A 101 9.15 13.54 -4.39
CA LEU A 101 8.49 13.16 -3.16
C LEU A 101 9.51 12.69 -2.12
N PRO A 102 9.28 12.97 -0.83
CA PRO A 102 10.11 12.46 0.26
C PRO A 102 10.33 10.95 0.17
N ARG A 103 11.57 10.51 0.42
CA ARG A 103 12.01 9.12 0.32
C ARG A 103 12.46 8.60 1.67
N PHE A 104 12.00 7.41 2.00
CA PHE A 104 12.28 6.74 3.26
C PHE A 104 12.71 5.29 3.06
N GLY A 105 13.70 4.86 3.84
CA GLY A 105 14.35 3.55 3.77
C GLY A 105 14.81 3.08 5.15
N GLY A 106 15.94 2.38 5.19
CA GLY A 106 16.49 1.69 6.34
C GLY A 106 15.68 0.45 6.75
N ASN A 107 16.09 -0.19 7.85
CA ASN A 107 15.48 -1.44 8.33
C ASN A 107 13.98 -1.30 8.64
N SER A 108 13.52 -0.11 9.03
CA SER A 108 12.10 0.18 9.29
C SER A 108 11.35 0.66 8.05
N GLY A 109 12.04 1.00 6.97
CA GLY A 109 11.47 1.61 5.76
C GLY A 109 10.97 3.04 5.93
N THR A 110 11.20 3.65 7.09
CA THR A 110 10.68 4.98 7.51
C THR A 110 11.78 5.98 7.85
N GLN A 111 13.04 5.60 7.71
CA GLN A 111 14.17 6.50 7.98
C GLN A 111 14.38 7.41 6.78
N PRO A 112 14.59 8.73 6.95
CA PRO A 112 14.86 9.62 5.83
C PRO A 112 16.06 9.12 5.04
N THR A 113 15.90 9.02 3.71
CA THR A 113 17.02 8.73 2.83
C THR A 113 17.38 9.98 2.05
N PRO A 114 18.68 10.21 1.76
CA PRO A 114 19.06 11.26 0.82
C PRO A 114 18.33 11.02 -0.50
N ALA A 115 17.87 12.09 -1.15
CA ALA A 115 17.39 12.02 -2.52
C ALA A 115 18.55 11.53 -3.41
N ARG A 116 18.59 10.23 -3.66
CA ARG A 116 19.43 9.63 -4.68
C ARG A 116 18.49 8.97 -5.66
N ASP A 117 18.40 9.54 -6.86
CA ASP A 117 18.30 8.74 -8.07
C ASP A 117 19.19 9.38 -9.11
N SER A 118 20.27 8.69 -9.43
CA SER A 118 21.09 9.02 -10.59
C SER A 118 21.36 7.71 -11.32
N ARG A 119 20.61 7.54 -12.42
CA ARG A 119 20.62 6.44 -13.41
C ARG A 119 19.63 5.32 -13.15
#